data_AF-A0A392MHP3-F1
#
_entry.id   AF-A0A392MHP3-F1
#
_cell.length_a   1.000
_cell.length_b   1.000
_cell.length_c   1.000
_cell.angle_alpha   90.00
_cell.angle_beta   90.00
_cell.angle_gamma   90.00
#
_symmetry.space_group_name_H-M   'P 1'
#
loop_
_entity.id
_entity.type
_entity.pdbx_description
1 polymer ?
#
loop_
_entity_poly.entity_id
_entity_poly.type
_entity_poly.pdbx_seq_one_letter_code
_entity_poly.pdbx_strand_id
1 'polypeptide(L)'
;GTETVEGLVLKVQRTGRFPLSTDSFKEMKKLKLLQLDHAILTGDYHYLSKELRWIHWQGFTFNYIPDDFYQGNLVVIVIKYSNIKQVWKETKLLDKLKVLNVSHSRYLKNTPDFSKLPNLQKLIMKDCPNLSEVHHSIGDLKNLLLLNLKDCTSLNNLPDEIYQLKSLKTLILSGCSKIDKLEEGMGQMESLTTLIAKDTSVLDDTNHEFLTLYFPI
;
A
#
# COMPACT_ATOMS: atom_id res chain seq x y z
N GLY A 1 -22.90 -15.09 -9.72
CA GLY A 1 -22.63 -14.38 -10.99
C GLY A 1 -22.53 -15.35 -12.14
N THR A 2 -22.32 -14.90 -13.36
CA THR A 2 -22.12 -15.78 -14.53
C THR A 2 -20.64 -15.89 -14.90
N GLU A 3 -20.29 -16.90 -15.70
CA GLU A 3 -18.91 -17.19 -16.15
C GLU A 3 -18.30 -16.13 -17.08
N THR A 4 -19.12 -15.25 -17.67
CA THR A 4 -18.70 -14.23 -18.64
C THR A 4 -18.27 -12.92 -18.00
N VAL A 5 -18.53 -12.73 -16.69
CA VAL A 5 -18.23 -11.47 -15.99
C VAL A 5 -16.71 -11.32 -15.81
N GLU A 6 -16.14 -10.26 -16.40
CA GLU A 6 -14.73 -9.90 -16.24
C GLU A 6 -14.50 -8.76 -15.23
N GLY A 7 -15.54 -7.98 -14.93
CA GLY A 7 -15.47 -6.87 -13.98
C GLY A 7 -16.73 -6.78 -13.12
N LEU A 8 -16.55 -6.54 -11.82
CA LEU A 8 -17.66 -6.41 -10.89
C LEU A 8 -17.41 -5.25 -9.92
N VAL A 9 -18.45 -4.43 -9.72
CA VAL A 9 -18.47 -3.36 -8.73
C VAL A 9 -19.63 -3.63 -7.78
N LEU A 10 -19.33 -3.85 -6.50
CA LEU A 10 -20.32 -4.01 -5.44
C LEU A 10 -20.24 -2.82 -4.51
N LYS A 11 -21.29 -2.00 -4.50
CA LYS A 11 -21.43 -0.84 -3.62
C LYS A 11 -22.51 -1.13 -2.60
N VAL A 12 -22.11 -1.28 -1.33
CA VAL A 12 -23.02 -1.49 -0.22
C VAL A 12 -23.15 -0.19 0.56
N GLN A 13 -24.38 0.25 0.85
CA GLN A 13 -24.61 1.44 1.65
C GLN A 13 -24.02 1.23 3.06
N ARG A 14 -23.46 2.29 3.68
CA ARG A 14 -22.86 2.20 5.02
C ARG A 14 -23.87 1.76 6.10
N THR A 15 -25.14 2.08 5.91
CA THR A 15 -26.27 1.70 6.75
C THR A 15 -26.89 0.42 6.21
N GLY A 16 -26.78 -0.70 6.94
CA GLY A 16 -27.29 -2.00 6.51
C GLY A 16 -26.26 -2.88 5.81
N ARG A 17 -25.06 -3.02 6.40
CA ARG A 17 -24.03 -3.95 5.89
C ARG A 17 -24.52 -5.39 6.08
N PHE A 18 -25.08 -5.97 5.03
CA PHE A 18 -25.37 -7.40 5.02
C PHE A 18 -24.13 -8.17 4.57
N PRO A 19 -23.74 -9.24 5.29
CA PRO A 19 -22.69 -10.14 4.84
C PRO A 19 -23.04 -10.76 3.48
N LEU A 20 -22.08 -10.77 2.56
CA LEU A 20 -22.18 -11.45 1.27
C LEU A 20 -21.27 -12.68 1.30
N SER A 21 -21.84 -13.87 1.05
CA SER A 21 -21.03 -15.08 0.92
C SER A 21 -20.15 -15.01 -0.33
N THR A 22 -18.87 -15.39 -0.17
CA THR A 22 -17.91 -15.55 -1.27
C THR A 22 -18.34 -16.63 -2.26
N ASP A 23 -19.24 -17.55 -1.89
CA ASP A 23 -19.85 -18.54 -2.80
C ASP A 23 -20.52 -17.87 -4.02
N SER A 24 -21.02 -16.64 -3.85
CA SER A 24 -21.67 -15.86 -4.92
C SER A 24 -20.76 -15.56 -6.11
N PHE A 25 -19.44 -15.63 -5.88
CA PHE A 25 -18.38 -15.41 -6.87
C PHE A 25 -17.90 -16.70 -7.53
N LYS A 26 -18.32 -17.87 -7.04
CA LYS A 26 -17.80 -19.18 -7.47
C LYS A 26 -17.85 -19.37 -8.98
N GLU A 27 -18.93 -18.95 -9.64
CA GLU A 27 -19.08 -19.09 -11.09
C GLU A 27 -18.39 -17.99 -11.90
N MET A 28 -17.93 -16.89 -11.29
CA MET A 28 -17.30 -15.76 -11.98
C MET A 28 -15.81 -16.03 -12.30
N LYS A 29 -15.51 -17.15 -12.98
CA LYS A 29 -14.14 -17.63 -13.19
C LYS A 29 -13.28 -16.70 -14.04
N LYS A 30 -13.87 -15.86 -14.89
CA LYS A 30 -13.14 -14.88 -15.73
C LYS A 30 -12.98 -13.50 -15.10
N LEU A 31 -13.37 -13.33 -13.83
CA LEU A 31 -13.32 -12.03 -13.15
C LEU A 31 -11.86 -11.54 -13.01
N LYS A 32 -11.57 -10.39 -13.62
CA LYS A 32 -10.26 -9.71 -13.62
C LYS A 32 -10.24 -8.48 -12.72
N LEU A 33 -11.39 -7.80 -12.59
CA LEU A 33 -11.53 -6.55 -11.86
C LEU A 33 -12.61 -6.68 -10.79
N LEU A 34 -12.28 -6.39 -9.54
CA LEU A 34 -13.24 -6.43 -8.44
C LEU A 34 -13.15 -5.17 -7.57
N GLN A 35 -14.26 -4.42 -7.49
CA GLN A 35 -14.42 -3.31 -6.55
C GLN A 35 -15.47 -3.65 -5.50
N LEU A 36 -15.10 -3.47 -4.24
CA LEU A 36 -15.91 -3.75 -3.05
C LEU A 36 -15.93 -2.50 -2.17
N ASP A 37 -17.01 -1.74 -2.23
CA ASP A 37 -17.19 -0.55 -1.40
C ASP A 37 -18.08 -0.90 -0.20
N HIS A 38 -17.44 -0.98 0.97
CA HIS A 38 -18.06 -1.29 2.26
C HIS A 38 -18.76 -2.66 2.35
N ALA A 39 -18.49 -3.55 1.38
CA ALA A 39 -18.97 -4.92 1.39
C ALA A 39 -18.25 -5.74 2.48
N ILE A 40 -19.04 -6.50 3.25
CA ILE A 40 -18.54 -7.51 4.18
C ILE A 40 -18.63 -8.86 3.47
N LEU A 41 -17.47 -9.45 3.13
CA LEU A 41 -17.44 -10.80 2.57
C LEU A 41 -17.19 -11.84 3.68
N THR A 42 -17.95 -12.93 3.63
CA THR A 42 -17.85 -14.07 4.54
C THR A 42 -17.68 -15.37 3.76
N GLY A 43 -17.11 -16.39 4.40
CA GLY A 43 -16.81 -17.67 3.75
C GLY A 43 -15.39 -17.71 3.20
N ASP A 44 -15.15 -18.66 2.30
CA ASP A 44 -13.80 -18.94 1.82
C ASP A 44 -13.43 -18.09 0.60
N TYR A 45 -12.25 -17.50 0.61
CA TYR A 45 -11.78 -16.57 -0.42
C TYR A 45 -11.21 -17.28 -1.64
N HIS A 46 -11.03 -18.61 -1.58
CA HIS A 46 -10.66 -19.43 -2.74
C HIS A 46 -11.72 -19.41 -3.86
N TYR A 47 -12.95 -18.98 -3.56
CA TYR A 47 -14.01 -18.78 -4.55
C TYR A 47 -13.82 -17.53 -5.42
N LEU A 48 -13.01 -16.57 -4.98
CA LEU A 48 -12.63 -15.43 -5.82
C LEU A 48 -11.77 -15.90 -6.99
N SER A 49 -11.98 -15.28 -8.16
CA SER A 49 -11.29 -15.73 -9.38
C SER A 49 -9.78 -15.60 -9.28
N LYS A 50 -9.08 -16.63 -9.76
CA LYS A 50 -7.62 -16.62 -9.93
C LYS A 50 -7.16 -15.71 -11.08
N GLU A 51 -8.07 -15.28 -11.96
CA GLU A 51 -7.78 -14.34 -13.05
C GLU A 51 -7.76 -12.88 -12.58
N LEU A 52 -8.08 -12.61 -11.30
CA LEU A 52 -8.06 -11.26 -10.76
C LEU A 52 -6.69 -10.60 -10.97
N ARG A 53 -6.74 -9.41 -11.58
CA ARG A 53 -5.60 -8.53 -11.84
C ARG A 53 -5.66 -7.27 -11.00
N TRP A 54 -6.86 -6.85 -10.61
CA TRP A 54 -7.10 -5.62 -9.88
C TRP A 54 -8.17 -5.85 -8.82
N ILE A 55 -7.88 -5.43 -7.60
CA ILE A 55 -8.85 -5.40 -6.51
C ILE A 55 -8.82 -4.03 -5.84
N HIS A 56 -10.01 -3.46 -5.64
CA HIS A 56 -10.23 -2.30 -4.79
C HIS A 56 -11.23 -2.66 -3.71
N TRP A 57 -10.82 -2.53 -2.45
CA TRP A 57 -11.65 -2.85 -1.31
C TRP A 57 -11.61 -1.72 -0.30
N GLN A 58 -12.73 -1.00 -0.20
CA GLN A 58 -12.91 0.06 0.77
C GLN A 58 -13.68 -0.44 1.99
N GLY A 59 -13.18 -0.16 3.19
CA GLY A 59 -13.82 -0.61 4.44
C GLY A 59 -13.54 -2.08 4.79
N PHE A 60 -12.41 -2.62 4.33
CA PHE A 60 -11.99 -3.99 4.60
C PHE A 60 -11.82 -4.25 6.10
N THR A 61 -12.48 -5.28 6.63
CA THR A 61 -12.69 -5.45 8.07
C THR A 61 -11.71 -6.40 8.76
N PHE A 62 -10.91 -7.17 8.01
CA PHE A 62 -9.97 -8.13 8.58
C PHE A 62 -8.67 -7.45 9.04
N ASN A 63 -7.98 -8.13 9.96
CA ASN A 63 -6.68 -7.67 10.47
C ASN A 63 -5.53 -7.86 9.46
N TYR A 64 -5.72 -8.68 8.42
CA TYR A 64 -4.79 -8.95 7.32
C TYR A 64 -5.55 -9.55 6.14
N ILE A 65 -4.95 -9.59 4.95
CA ILE A 65 -5.53 -10.24 3.76
C ILE A 65 -5.55 -11.77 3.97
N PRO A 66 -6.68 -12.48 3.77
CA PRO A 66 -6.78 -13.92 3.96
C PRO A 66 -5.78 -14.72 3.12
N ASP A 67 -5.20 -15.77 3.72
CA ASP A 67 -4.16 -16.58 3.09
C ASP A 67 -4.68 -17.48 1.95
N ASP A 68 -5.97 -17.80 1.99
CA ASP A 68 -6.70 -18.59 0.98
C ASP A 68 -7.18 -17.73 -0.21
N PHE A 69 -7.05 -16.40 -0.13
CA PHE A 69 -7.24 -15.52 -1.27
C PHE A 69 -6.03 -15.64 -2.22
N TYR A 70 -6.29 -16.14 -3.44
CA TYR A 70 -5.25 -16.23 -4.46
C TYR A 70 -4.88 -14.86 -5.01
N GLN A 71 -3.61 -14.48 -4.85
CA GLN A 71 -3.10 -13.14 -5.18
C GLN A 71 -2.02 -13.15 -6.27
N GLY A 72 -1.60 -14.33 -6.75
CA GLY A 72 -0.46 -14.48 -7.66
C GLY A 72 -0.62 -13.80 -9.03
N ASN A 73 -1.84 -13.45 -9.44
CA ASN A 73 -2.11 -12.72 -10.69
C ASN A 73 -2.38 -11.22 -10.49
N LEU A 74 -2.47 -10.75 -9.24
CA LEU A 74 -2.79 -9.36 -8.95
C LEU A 74 -1.65 -8.44 -9.37
N VAL A 75 -2.02 -7.39 -10.10
CA VAL A 75 -1.15 -6.27 -10.50
C VAL A 75 -1.37 -5.08 -9.57
N VAL A 76 -2.59 -4.92 -9.08
CA VAL A 76 -2.99 -3.79 -8.25
C VAL A 76 -3.84 -4.27 -7.07
N ILE A 77 -3.40 -3.94 -5.87
CA ILE A 77 -4.14 -4.13 -4.62
C ILE A 77 -4.38 -2.74 -4.03
N VAL A 78 -5.65 -2.37 -3.89
CA VAL A 78 -6.08 -1.16 -3.19
C VAL A 78 -7.00 -1.57 -2.05
N ILE A 79 -6.57 -1.42 -0.81
CA ILE A 79 -7.35 -1.73 0.40
C ILE A 79 -7.37 -0.49 1.27
N LYS A 80 -8.45 0.30 1.19
CA LYS A 80 -8.53 1.60 1.87
C LYS A 80 -9.49 1.58 3.04
N TYR A 81 -9.26 2.48 3.99
CA TYR A 81 -10.14 2.65 5.15
C TYR A 81 -10.36 1.33 5.89
N SER A 82 -9.27 0.58 6.10
CA SER A 82 -9.32 -0.81 6.53
C SER A 82 -8.95 -0.97 8.00
N ASN A 83 -9.26 -2.15 8.54
CA ASN A 83 -8.90 -2.55 9.89
C ASN A 83 -7.58 -3.35 9.93
N ILE A 84 -6.81 -3.40 8.84
CA ILE A 84 -5.60 -4.22 8.81
C ILE A 84 -4.61 -3.74 9.88
N LYS A 85 -4.02 -4.69 10.58
CA LYS A 85 -2.90 -4.50 11.51
C LYS A 85 -1.56 -4.78 10.83
N GLN A 86 -1.59 -5.67 9.84
CA GLN A 86 -0.51 -6.06 8.94
C GLN A 86 -1.14 -6.40 7.58
N VAL A 87 -0.41 -6.22 6.47
CA VAL A 87 -0.97 -6.49 5.13
C VAL A 87 -1.18 -7.99 4.92
N TRP A 88 -0.14 -8.78 5.18
CA TRP A 88 -0.16 -10.25 5.12
C TRP A 88 0.33 -10.83 6.44
N LYS A 89 -0.09 -12.06 6.74
CA LYS A 89 0.48 -12.84 7.84
C LYS A 89 1.85 -13.40 7.49
N GLU A 90 1.97 -13.89 6.26
CA GLU A 90 3.23 -14.28 5.64
C GLU A 90 3.22 -13.72 4.22
N THR A 91 4.26 -12.99 3.83
CA THR A 91 4.33 -12.44 2.48
C THR A 91 4.71 -13.55 1.50
N LYS A 92 3.81 -13.87 0.57
CA LYS A 92 4.09 -14.76 -0.57
C LYS A 92 4.77 -13.97 -1.69
N LEU A 93 5.51 -14.65 -2.58
CA LEU A 93 6.06 -14.02 -3.78
C LEU A 93 4.91 -13.51 -4.68
N LEU A 94 4.81 -12.20 -4.86
CA LEU A 94 3.83 -11.54 -5.74
C LEU A 94 4.59 -10.79 -6.85
N ASP A 95 5.18 -11.55 -7.76
CA ASP A 95 5.99 -11.04 -8.87
C ASP A 95 5.20 -10.15 -9.85
N LYS A 96 3.88 -10.30 -9.96
CA LYS A 96 3.05 -9.47 -10.85
C LYS A 96 2.59 -8.17 -10.21
N LEU A 97 2.71 -8.02 -8.89
CA LEU A 97 2.19 -6.86 -8.17
C LEU A 97 3.01 -5.61 -8.47
N LYS A 98 2.34 -4.57 -8.96
CA LYS A 98 2.96 -3.27 -9.29
C LYS A 98 2.48 -2.14 -8.37
N VAL A 99 1.27 -2.24 -7.82
CA VAL A 99 0.69 -1.20 -6.97
C VAL A 99 0.12 -1.82 -5.71
N LEU A 100 0.58 -1.33 -4.56
CA LEU A 100 0.00 -1.60 -3.25
C LEU A 100 -0.44 -0.28 -2.63
N ASN A 101 -1.73 -0.14 -2.38
CA ASN A 101 -2.30 1.01 -1.68
C ASN A 101 -3.11 0.52 -0.48
N VAL A 102 -2.61 0.80 0.73
CA VAL A 102 -3.28 0.45 1.99
C VAL A 102 -3.65 1.69 2.81
N SER A 103 -3.90 2.82 2.14
CA SER A 103 -4.14 4.11 2.79
C SER A 103 -5.35 4.09 3.75
N HIS A 104 -5.31 4.94 4.78
CA HIS A 104 -6.35 5.06 5.80
C HIS A 104 -6.52 3.78 6.64
N SER A 105 -5.44 3.02 6.84
CA SER A 105 -5.43 1.81 7.66
C SER A 105 -4.95 2.12 9.06
N ARG A 106 -5.86 2.62 9.90
CA ARG A 106 -5.55 3.18 11.23
C ARG A 106 -4.84 2.24 12.21
N TYR A 107 -4.91 0.93 11.99
CA TYR A 107 -4.31 -0.07 12.88
C TYR A 107 -3.03 -0.69 12.32
N LEU A 108 -2.63 -0.34 11.09
CA LEU A 108 -1.42 -0.86 10.46
C LEU A 108 -0.22 -0.37 11.27
N LYS A 109 0.62 -1.30 11.75
CA LYS A 109 1.79 -0.96 12.58
C LYS A 109 3.10 -0.95 11.80
N ASN A 110 3.27 -1.94 10.91
CA ASN A 110 4.49 -2.17 10.15
C ASN A 110 4.17 -2.45 8.69
N THR A 111 5.10 -2.17 7.80
CA THR A 111 5.00 -2.59 6.39
C THR A 111 5.32 -4.09 6.22
N PRO A 112 4.92 -4.73 5.10
CA PRO A 112 5.27 -6.12 4.84
C PRO A 112 6.74 -6.27 4.42
N ASP A 113 7.25 -7.51 4.43
CA ASP A 113 8.50 -7.88 3.76
C ASP A 113 8.37 -7.62 2.24
N PHE A 114 9.20 -6.72 1.73
CA PHE A 114 9.23 -6.30 0.33
C PHE A 114 10.12 -7.17 -0.56
N SER A 115 10.95 -8.06 0.00
CA SER A 115 11.79 -8.99 -0.77
C SER A 115 10.96 -9.91 -1.69
N LYS A 116 9.68 -10.07 -1.36
CA LYS A 116 8.70 -10.86 -2.10
C LYS A 116 7.87 -10.06 -3.11
N LEU A 117 8.16 -8.77 -3.28
CA LEU A 117 7.43 -7.84 -4.16
C LEU A 117 8.37 -7.20 -5.23
N PRO A 118 9.11 -7.99 -6.02
CA PRO A 118 10.25 -7.49 -6.81
C PRO A 118 9.88 -6.48 -7.91
N ASN A 119 8.62 -6.44 -8.34
CA ASN A 119 8.14 -5.58 -9.41
C ASN A 119 7.24 -4.44 -8.91
N LEU A 120 7.22 -4.16 -7.60
CA LEU A 120 6.41 -3.09 -7.04
C LEU A 120 6.90 -1.71 -7.54
N GLN A 121 5.98 -0.92 -8.06
CA GLN A 121 6.25 0.41 -8.64
C GLN A 121 5.65 1.56 -7.82
N LYS A 122 4.53 1.30 -7.11
CA LYS A 122 3.87 2.31 -6.28
C LYS A 122 3.47 1.71 -4.94
N LEU A 123 3.96 2.32 -3.88
CA LEU A 123 3.59 2.00 -2.50
C LEU A 123 2.93 3.22 -1.86
N ILE A 124 1.67 3.06 -1.45
CA ILE A 124 0.85 4.16 -0.91
C ILE A 124 0.24 3.72 0.42
N MET A 125 0.74 4.28 1.51
CA MET A 125 0.26 4.07 2.88
C MET A 125 -0.06 5.41 3.53
N LYS A 126 -0.83 6.26 2.84
CA LYS A 126 -1.23 7.57 3.37
C LYS A 126 -2.17 7.40 4.56
N ASP A 127 -2.04 8.25 5.58
CA ASP A 127 -2.95 8.35 6.72
C ASP A 127 -3.09 7.01 7.45
N CYS A 128 -1.92 6.41 7.74
CA CYS A 128 -1.79 5.23 8.59
C CYS A 128 -1.18 5.69 9.93
N PRO A 129 -1.94 6.31 10.83
CA PRO A 129 -1.41 7.01 12.02
C PRO A 129 -0.68 6.11 13.01
N ASN A 130 -0.90 4.79 13.00
CA ASN A 130 -0.20 3.82 13.84
C ASN A 130 1.00 3.15 13.16
N LEU A 131 1.26 3.46 11.88
CA LEU A 131 2.43 2.94 11.19
C LEU A 131 3.67 3.54 11.86
N SER A 132 4.47 2.70 12.51
CA SER A 132 5.64 3.12 13.28
C SER A 132 6.96 2.67 12.65
N GLU A 133 6.93 1.64 11.79
CA GLU A 133 8.12 1.04 11.21
C GLU A 133 7.92 0.67 9.73
N VAL A 134 8.94 0.94 8.93
CA VAL A 134 9.06 0.44 7.55
C VAL A 134 10.12 -0.66 7.54
N HIS A 135 9.77 -1.81 6.97
CA HIS A 135 10.65 -2.96 6.87
C HIS A 135 11.90 -2.63 6.03
N HIS A 136 13.08 -2.99 6.52
CA HIS A 136 14.39 -2.69 5.91
C HIS A 136 14.51 -3.16 4.45
N SER A 137 13.83 -4.26 4.08
CA SER A 137 13.80 -4.75 2.70
C SER A 137 13.17 -3.76 1.70
N ILE A 138 12.71 -2.58 2.12
CA ILE A 138 12.28 -1.51 1.21
C ILE A 138 13.38 -1.19 0.18
N GLY A 139 14.65 -1.28 0.56
CA GLY A 139 15.79 -1.08 -0.34
C GLY A 139 15.86 -2.09 -1.50
N ASP A 140 15.22 -3.26 -1.38
CA ASP A 140 15.17 -4.27 -2.44
C ASP A 140 14.27 -3.86 -3.62
N LEU A 141 13.43 -2.83 -3.45
CA LEU A 141 12.45 -2.41 -4.45
C LEU A 141 13.06 -1.60 -5.59
N LYS A 142 13.82 -2.29 -6.45
CA LYS A 142 14.54 -1.71 -7.61
C LYS A 142 13.64 -0.99 -8.62
N ASN A 143 12.34 -1.28 -8.62
CA ASN A 143 11.36 -0.72 -9.55
C ASN A 143 10.43 0.33 -8.92
N LEU A 144 10.61 0.68 -7.64
CA LEU A 144 9.72 1.61 -6.94
C LEU A 144 9.89 3.02 -7.49
N LEU A 145 8.81 3.61 -7.99
CA LEU A 145 8.78 4.97 -8.55
C LEU A 145 8.16 5.97 -7.60
N LEU A 146 7.20 5.54 -6.78
CA LEU A 146 6.45 6.36 -5.83
C LEU A 146 6.34 5.68 -4.48
N LEU A 147 6.75 6.39 -3.44
CA LEU A 147 6.53 6.06 -2.03
C LEU A 147 5.76 7.20 -1.37
N ASN A 148 4.56 6.89 -0.88
CA ASN A 148 3.73 7.87 -0.18
C ASN A 148 3.35 7.35 1.20
N LEU A 149 3.93 7.99 2.22
CA LEU A 149 3.70 7.74 3.65
C LEU A 149 3.06 8.96 4.32
N LYS A 150 2.45 9.86 3.54
CA LYS A 150 1.83 11.10 4.04
C LYS A 150 0.93 10.83 5.25
N ASP A 151 0.98 11.68 6.27
CA ASP A 151 0.15 11.65 7.48
C ASP A 151 0.34 10.37 8.34
N CYS A 152 1.50 9.69 8.23
CA CYS A 152 1.89 8.60 9.14
C CYS A 152 2.53 9.16 10.42
N THR A 153 1.71 9.70 11.30
CA THR A 153 2.15 10.49 12.46
C THR A 153 2.93 9.71 13.53
N SER A 154 2.87 8.38 13.55
CA SER A 154 3.66 7.55 14.47
C SER A 154 4.97 7.04 13.88
N LEU A 155 5.24 7.31 12.61
CA LEU A 155 6.43 6.83 11.91
C LEU A 155 7.65 7.60 12.42
N ASN A 156 8.49 6.93 13.22
CA ASN A 156 9.65 7.55 13.86
C ASN A 156 10.71 7.90 12.82
N ASN A 157 11.38 6.89 12.26
CA ASN A 157 12.40 7.08 11.23
C ASN A 157 12.24 6.04 10.12
N LEU A 158 12.83 6.36 8.98
CA LEU A 158 12.93 5.44 7.85
C LEU A 158 14.18 4.56 8.03
N PRO A 159 14.15 3.29 7.60
CA PRO A 159 15.35 2.47 7.57
C PRO A 159 16.37 3.03 6.57
N ASP A 160 17.67 2.90 6.84
CA ASP A 160 18.75 3.42 5.98
C ASP A 160 18.69 2.84 4.57
N GLU A 161 18.15 1.63 4.41
CA GLU A 161 17.95 0.96 3.13
C GLU A 161 17.03 1.75 2.18
N ILE A 162 16.22 2.70 2.68
CA ILE A 162 15.41 3.56 1.81
C ILE A 162 16.28 4.34 0.81
N TYR A 163 17.52 4.68 1.19
CA TYR A 163 18.46 5.42 0.34
C TYR A 163 19.00 4.58 -0.83
N GLN A 164 18.82 3.26 -0.78
CA GLN A 164 19.21 2.33 -1.84
C GLN A 164 18.20 2.33 -3.02
N LEU A 165 17.07 3.01 -2.89
CA LEU A 165 16.01 3.06 -3.91
C LEU A 165 16.43 3.89 -5.15
N LYS A 166 17.17 3.26 -6.07
CA LYS A 166 17.72 3.92 -7.26
C LYS A 166 16.68 4.44 -8.27
N SER A 167 15.49 3.86 -8.31
CA SER A 167 14.41 4.22 -9.25
C SER A 167 13.38 5.19 -8.66
N LEU A 168 13.43 5.49 -7.36
CA LEU A 168 12.39 6.28 -6.70
C LEU A 168 12.41 7.71 -7.22
N LYS A 169 11.29 8.15 -7.80
CA LYS A 169 11.13 9.50 -8.33
C LYS A 169 10.45 10.44 -7.34
N THR A 170 9.50 9.91 -6.57
CA THR A 170 8.67 10.70 -5.67
C THR A 170 8.59 10.06 -4.29
N LEU A 171 9.01 10.83 -3.27
CA LEU A 171 8.91 10.50 -1.86
C LEU A 171 8.01 11.52 -1.16
N ILE A 172 6.92 11.06 -0.54
CA ILE A 172 5.97 11.92 0.19
C ILE A 172 5.94 11.49 1.66
N LEU A 173 6.37 12.40 2.52
CA LEU A 173 6.46 12.24 3.98
C LEU A 173 5.70 13.32 4.73
N SER A 174 4.87 14.12 4.04
CA SER A 174 4.24 15.27 4.69
C SER A 174 3.36 14.82 5.87
N GLY A 175 3.40 15.52 7.00
CA GLY A 175 2.67 15.14 8.21
C GLY A 175 3.26 13.95 8.99
N CYS A 176 4.42 13.42 8.59
CA CYS A 176 5.17 12.45 9.40
C CYS A 176 5.96 13.18 10.49
N SER A 177 5.25 13.67 11.50
CA SER A 177 5.76 14.59 12.52
C SER A 177 6.82 14.03 13.48
N LYS A 178 7.24 12.76 13.32
CA LYS A 178 8.30 12.15 14.15
C LYS A 178 9.58 11.87 13.37
N ILE A 179 9.56 12.04 12.04
CA ILE A 179 10.76 11.96 11.20
C ILE A 179 11.57 13.23 11.46
N ASP A 180 12.73 13.05 12.08
CA ASP A 180 13.63 14.13 12.50
C ASP A 180 14.88 14.26 11.61
N LYS A 181 15.24 13.21 10.83
CA LYS A 181 16.42 13.23 9.95
C LYS A 181 16.17 12.54 8.61
N LEU A 182 16.74 13.10 7.54
CA LEU A 182 16.75 12.52 6.19
C LEU A 182 18.13 12.56 5.51
N GLU A 183 19.18 13.05 6.17
CA GLU A 183 20.21 13.81 5.47
C GLU A 183 21.43 13.02 4.98
N GLU A 184 21.80 11.89 5.61
CA GLU A 184 23.09 11.25 5.30
C GLU A 184 23.08 10.36 4.04
N GLY A 185 21.92 9.85 3.62
CA GLY A 185 21.81 8.92 2.49
C GLY A 185 21.10 9.45 1.25
N MET A 186 20.47 10.64 1.31
CA MET A 186 19.66 11.15 0.19
C MET A 186 20.43 11.28 -1.13
N GLY A 187 21.72 11.58 -1.09
CA GLY A 187 22.58 11.63 -2.29
C GLY A 187 22.71 10.30 -3.04
N GLN A 188 22.32 9.18 -2.42
CA GLN A 188 22.34 7.86 -3.06
C GLN A 188 21.09 7.60 -3.93
N MET A 189 20.04 8.41 -3.79
CA MET A 189 18.75 8.23 -4.47
C MET A 189 18.77 8.89 -5.86
N GLU A 190 19.50 8.29 -6.80
CA GLU A 190 19.83 8.86 -8.12
C GLU A 190 18.65 9.37 -8.95
N SER A 191 17.47 8.74 -8.85
CA SER A 191 16.28 9.15 -9.62
C SER A 191 15.33 10.09 -8.88
N LEU A 192 15.63 10.48 -7.64
CA LEU A 192 14.71 11.27 -6.83
C LEU A 192 14.59 12.67 -7.41
N THR A 193 13.36 13.06 -7.75
CA THR A 193 13.06 14.38 -8.36
C THR A 193 12.04 15.15 -7.55
N THR A 194 11.33 14.50 -6.63
CA THR A 194 10.31 15.14 -5.80
C THR A 194 10.35 14.56 -4.39
N LEU A 195 10.73 15.40 -3.43
CA LEU A 195 10.54 15.15 -2.00
C LEU A 195 9.47 16.12 -1.48
N ILE A 196 8.47 15.60 -0.77
CA ILE A 196 7.46 16.42 -0.09
C ILE A 196 7.42 16.04 1.40
N ALA A 197 8.12 16.81 2.23
CA ALA A 197 8.27 16.57 3.66
C ALA A 197 7.78 17.76 4.51
N LYS A 198 6.65 18.38 4.13
CA LYS A 198 6.03 19.44 4.95
C LYS A 198 5.53 18.86 6.27
N ASP A 199 5.59 19.61 7.36
CA ASP A 199 5.08 19.17 8.66
C ASP A 199 5.77 17.88 9.18
N THR A 200 7.05 17.71 8.86
CA THR A 200 7.98 16.78 9.54
C THR A 200 8.89 17.56 10.49
N SER A 201 9.55 16.88 11.42
CA SER A 201 10.52 17.51 12.35
C SER A 201 11.88 17.80 11.70
N VAL A 202 12.11 17.36 10.46
CA VAL A 202 13.33 17.63 9.67
C VAL A 202 13.57 19.15 9.49
N LEU A 203 12.51 19.97 9.59
CA LEU A 203 12.55 21.39 9.26
C LEU A 203 12.86 22.32 10.46
N ASP A 204 13.11 21.80 11.67
CA ASP A 204 13.43 22.66 12.83
C ASP A 204 14.89 23.15 12.86
N ASP A 205 15.79 22.56 12.06
CA ASP A 205 17.21 22.98 11.97
C ASP A 205 17.58 23.73 10.68
N THR A 206 16.66 23.86 9.72
CA THR A 206 16.91 24.62 8.47
C THR A 206 15.89 25.74 8.28
N ASN A 207 16.41 26.97 8.29
CA ASN A 207 15.66 28.21 8.04
C ASN A 207 14.59 28.06 6.95
N HIS A 208 13.43 28.66 7.22
CA HIS A 208 12.29 28.85 6.33
C HIS A 208 12.66 29.17 4.87
N GLU A 209 12.82 28.16 4.02
CA GLU A 209 12.63 28.30 2.58
C GLU A 209 12.36 26.93 1.93
N PHE A 210 11.19 26.86 1.29
CA PHE A 210 10.64 25.77 0.47
C PHE A 210 11.63 24.70 0.00
N LEU A 211 11.67 23.54 0.67
CA LEU A 211 12.26 22.34 0.07
C LEU A 211 11.26 21.68 -0.89
N THR A 212 11.04 22.35 -2.03
CA THR A 212 10.95 21.61 -3.29
C THR A 212 12.39 21.46 -3.74
N LEU A 213 13.10 20.45 -3.22
CA LEU A 213 14.45 20.14 -3.70
C LEU A 213 14.31 19.67 -5.15
N TYR A 214 14.49 20.61 -6.09
CA TYR A 214 14.83 20.27 -7.46
C TYR A 214 16.26 19.72 -7.42
N PHE A 215 16.39 18.41 -7.46
CA PHE A 215 17.68 17.79 -7.72
C PHE A 215 18.14 18.23 -9.12
N PRO A 216 19.33 18.84 -9.26
CA PRO A 216 19.84 19.21 -10.57
C PRO A 216 20.08 17.93 -11.39
N ILE A 217 19.65 18.00 -12.64
CA ILE A 217 19.80 16.98 -13.69
C ILE A 217 21.29 16.73 -13.97
#